data_AF-A0A960SK24-F1
#
_entry.id   AF-A0A960SK24-F1
#
_cell.length_a   1.000
_cell.length_b   1.000
_cell.length_c   1.000
_cell.angle_alpha   90.00
_cell.angle_beta   90.00
_cell.angle_gamma   90.00
#
_symmetry.space_group_name_H-M   'P 1'
#
loop_
_entity.id
_entity.type
_entity.pdbx_description
1 polymer ?
#
loop_
_entity_poly.entity_id
_entity_poly.type
_entity_poly.pdbx_seq_one_letter_code
_entity_poly.pdbx_strand_id
1 'polypeptide(L)'
;LTCAKTNGEEGRPAVARTADGGLSWEFLSYIGPEPGGFSIMPSGVRLSESRLVAAVRRREGTKRWIEAYKSSDNGSSWDFLSIPVADTGEGNPPCLIHLQDGRICLTYGYRGVPSAIRARLSSDGGETWGSEITLRDHAPEKDVGYTRSVQRLDGKIVTVYFFHNSRIGERYIEAAIWDPDQP
;
A
#
# COMPACT_ATOMS: atom_id res chain seq x y z
N LEU A 1 -1.42 11.86 0.19
CA LEU A 1 -2.89 12.02 0.32
C LEU A 1 -3.55 11.76 -1.04
N THR A 2 -4.88 11.65 -1.09
CA THR A 2 -5.64 11.62 -2.35
C THR A 2 -6.35 12.95 -2.54
N CYS A 3 -6.35 13.46 -3.77
CA CYS A 3 -7.03 14.66 -4.22
C CYS A 3 -8.01 14.34 -5.35
N ALA A 4 -8.87 15.31 -5.68
CA ALA A 4 -9.65 15.29 -6.90
C ALA A 4 -8.76 15.39 -8.14
N LYS A 5 -9.19 14.72 -9.22
CA LYS A 5 -8.69 14.85 -10.59
C LYS A 5 -9.18 16.17 -11.20
N THR A 6 -8.67 16.51 -12.39
CA THR A 6 -9.09 17.74 -13.12
C THR A 6 -10.57 17.77 -13.49
N ASN A 7 -11.21 16.60 -13.61
CA ASN A 7 -12.65 16.48 -13.85
C ASN A 7 -13.53 16.67 -12.58
N GLY A 8 -12.92 16.95 -11.42
CA GLY A 8 -13.63 17.15 -10.15
C GLY A 8 -13.92 15.88 -9.35
N GLU A 9 -13.65 14.69 -9.89
CA GLU A 9 -13.84 13.42 -9.19
C GLU A 9 -12.61 13.05 -8.35
N GLU A 10 -12.77 12.34 -7.23
CA GLU A 10 -11.63 11.76 -6.50
C GLU A 10 -10.82 10.84 -7.41
N GLY A 11 -9.49 10.85 -7.29
CA GLY A 11 -8.71 9.79 -7.93
C GLY A 11 -7.24 10.06 -8.19
N ARG A 12 -6.63 11.09 -7.59
CA ARG A 12 -5.21 11.39 -7.84
C ARG A 12 -4.39 11.51 -6.56
N PRO A 13 -3.31 10.74 -6.40
CA PRO A 13 -2.45 10.85 -5.23
C PRO A 13 -1.57 12.10 -5.33
N ALA A 14 -1.42 12.81 -4.23
CA ALA A 14 -0.59 14.00 -4.12
C ALA A 14 0.33 13.93 -2.89
N VAL A 15 1.44 14.66 -2.99
CA VAL A 15 2.40 14.91 -1.93
C VAL A 15 2.17 16.32 -1.39
N ALA A 16 1.95 16.40 -0.08
CA ALA A 16 2.04 17.64 0.66
C ALA A 16 3.21 17.51 1.66
N ARG A 17 3.94 18.60 1.86
CA ARG A 17 5.09 18.66 2.75
C ARG A 17 4.83 19.65 3.88
N THR A 18 5.31 19.31 5.06
CA THR A 18 5.43 20.21 6.20
C THR A 18 6.91 20.27 6.61
N ALA A 19 7.35 21.45 7.06
CA ALA A 19 8.67 21.66 7.67
C ALA A 19 8.56 22.13 9.14
N ASP A 20 7.34 22.20 9.68
CA ASP A 20 7.01 22.82 10.97
C ASP A 20 6.20 21.88 11.89
N GLY A 21 6.36 20.57 11.69
CA GLY A 21 5.68 19.57 12.53
C GLY A 21 4.19 19.42 12.23
N GLY A 22 3.73 19.85 11.05
CA GLY A 22 2.36 19.67 10.57
C GLY A 22 1.44 20.87 10.81
N LEU A 23 1.97 22.03 11.19
CA LEU A 23 1.21 23.27 11.37
C LEU A 23 0.81 23.87 10.02
N SER A 24 1.72 23.85 9.05
CA SER A 24 1.47 24.26 7.67
C SER A 24 1.88 23.18 6.67
N TRP A 25 1.22 23.21 5.52
CA TRP A 25 1.39 22.25 4.45
C TRP A 25 1.45 22.95 3.11
N GLU A 26 2.46 22.59 2.31
CA GLU A 26 2.56 23.01 0.92
C GLU A 26 2.30 21.82 -0.01
N PHE A 27 1.58 22.07 -1.10
CA PHE A 27 1.50 21.10 -2.19
C PHE A 27 2.85 21.02 -2.89
N LEU A 28 3.37 19.80 -3.07
CA LEU A 28 4.66 19.58 -3.72
C LEU A 28 4.51 19.01 -5.13
N SER A 29 3.76 17.91 -5.26
CA SER A 29 3.62 17.20 -6.53
C SER A 29 2.45 16.24 -6.52
N TYR A 30 2.12 15.71 -7.71
CA TYR A 30 1.29 14.52 -7.86
C TYR A 30 2.17 13.27 -7.99
N ILE A 31 1.69 12.13 -7.50
CA ILE A 31 2.37 10.84 -7.71
C ILE A 31 1.84 10.23 -9.00
N GLY A 32 2.66 10.28 -10.05
CA GLY A 32 2.31 9.75 -11.37
C GLY A 32 1.30 10.59 -12.15
N PRO A 33 0.96 10.14 -13.37
CA PRO A 33 -0.01 10.83 -14.23
C PRO A 33 -1.43 10.75 -13.67
N GLU A 34 -2.30 11.65 -14.12
CA GLU A 34 -3.73 11.56 -13.81
C GLU A 34 -4.33 10.28 -14.42
N PRO A 35 -5.03 9.44 -13.62
CA PRO A 35 -5.54 8.16 -14.10
C PRO A 35 -6.86 8.29 -14.85
N GLY A 36 -7.10 7.42 -15.84
CA GLY A 36 -8.41 7.28 -16.49
C GLY A 36 -9.50 6.85 -15.51
N GLY A 37 -9.20 5.88 -14.65
CA GLY A 37 -10.05 5.50 -13.51
C GLY A 37 -9.70 6.29 -12.25
N PHE A 38 -9.15 5.60 -11.24
CA PHE A 38 -8.61 6.24 -10.04
C PHE A 38 -7.28 5.64 -9.60
N SER A 39 -6.51 6.48 -8.91
CA SER A 39 -5.29 6.17 -8.17
C SER A 39 -5.41 6.84 -6.81
N ILE A 40 -5.53 6.05 -5.74
CA ILE A 40 -5.91 6.57 -4.42
C ILE A 40 -5.15 5.84 -3.30
N MET A 41 -5.29 6.36 -2.08
CA MET A 41 -4.77 5.75 -0.85
C MET A 41 -3.28 5.37 -0.96
N PRO A 42 -2.40 6.35 -1.21
CA PRO A 42 -0.96 6.10 -1.29
C PRO A 42 -0.42 5.65 0.07
N SER A 43 0.55 4.75 0.05
CA SER A 43 1.43 4.43 1.17
C SER A 43 2.88 4.54 0.72
N GLY A 44 3.71 5.28 1.45
CA GLY A 44 5.08 5.56 1.05
C GLY A 44 6.11 5.27 2.13
N VAL A 45 7.33 4.98 1.69
CA VAL A 45 8.51 4.74 2.53
C VAL A 45 9.71 5.52 1.98
N ARG A 46 10.61 5.91 2.88
CA ARG A 46 11.90 6.51 2.55
C ARG A 46 12.98 5.45 2.63
N LEU A 47 13.72 5.26 1.54
CA LEU A 47 14.80 4.27 1.43
C LEU A 47 16.18 4.92 1.64
N SER A 48 16.33 6.21 1.32
CA SER A 48 17.55 6.98 1.55
C SER A 48 17.23 8.48 1.73
N GLU A 49 18.26 9.33 1.83
CA GLU A 49 18.11 10.79 1.94
C GLU A 49 17.31 11.42 0.80
N SER A 50 17.29 10.79 -0.38
CA SER A 50 16.60 11.32 -1.56
C SER A 50 15.60 10.35 -2.19
N ARG A 51 15.72 9.04 -1.91
CA ARG A 51 14.88 8.01 -2.52
C ARG A 51 13.63 7.70 -1.70
N LEU A 52 12.47 7.91 -2.31
CA LEU A 52 11.16 7.50 -1.80
C LEU A 52 10.54 6.45 -2.72
N VAL A 53 9.72 5.56 -2.16
CA VAL A 53 8.84 4.66 -2.91
C VAL A 53 7.43 4.83 -2.37
N ALA A 54 6.44 4.91 -3.27
CA ALA A 54 5.03 4.99 -2.92
C ALA A 54 4.24 3.95 -3.70
N ALA A 55 3.43 3.15 -3.00
CA ALA A 55 2.45 2.27 -3.59
C ALA A 55 1.06 2.91 -3.57
N VAL A 56 0.27 2.72 -4.63
CA VAL A 56 -1.06 3.33 -4.79
C VAL A 56 -2.10 2.29 -5.20
N ARG A 57 -3.32 2.44 -4.70
CA ARG A 57 -4.48 1.65 -5.14
C ARG A 57 -4.93 2.10 -6.51
N ARG A 58 -5.02 1.18 -7.46
CA ARG A 58 -5.50 1.44 -8.81
C ARG A 58 -6.82 0.75 -9.10
N ARG A 59 -7.68 1.42 -9.88
CA ARG A 59 -8.83 0.82 -10.55
C ARG A 59 -9.07 1.51 -11.87
N GLU A 60 -9.32 0.72 -12.90
CA GLU A 60 -9.72 1.19 -14.22
C GLU A 60 -10.54 0.09 -14.91
N GLY A 61 -11.74 0.42 -15.39
CA GLY A 61 -12.70 -0.56 -15.90
C GLY A 61 -12.93 -1.71 -14.91
N THR A 62 -12.59 -2.94 -15.32
CA THR A 62 -12.70 -4.17 -14.52
C THR A 62 -11.41 -4.55 -13.78
N LYS A 63 -10.29 -3.84 -13.98
CA LYS A 63 -9.01 -4.13 -13.32
C LYS A 63 -8.88 -3.42 -11.97
N ARG A 64 -8.24 -4.06 -10.99
CA ARG A 64 -7.91 -3.52 -9.67
C ARG A 64 -6.53 -4.02 -9.25
N TRP A 65 -5.56 -3.12 -9.09
CA TRP A 65 -4.16 -3.51 -8.88
C TRP A 65 -3.46 -2.52 -7.93
N ILE A 66 -2.18 -2.76 -7.66
CA ILE A 66 -1.29 -1.84 -6.94
C ILE A 66 -0.17 -1.45 -7.89
N GLU A 67 0.07 -0.15 -8.04
CA GLU A 67 1.25 0.41 -8.71
C GLU A 67 2.22 0.93 -7.67
N ALA A 68 3.51 0.87 -7.97
CA ALA A 68 4.55 1.56 -7.23
C ALA A 68 5.18 2.66 -8.09
N TYR A 69 5.55 3.75 -7.45
CA TYR A 69 6.29 4.87 -8.02
C TYR A 69 7.52 5.16 -7.16
N LYS A 70 8.60 5.64 -7.78
CA LYS A 70 9.80 6.12 -7.08
C LYS A 70 9.98 7.61 -7.28
N SER A 71 10.56 8.25 -6.28
CA SER A 71 11.10 9.60 -6.38
C SER A 71 12.56 9.56 -5.96
N SER A 72 13.41 10.32 -6.66
CA SER A 72 14.83 10.49 -6.34
C SER A 72 15.16 11.93 -5.92
N ASP A 73 14.14 12.77 -5.77
CA ASP A 73 14.23 14.21 -5.52
C ASP A 73 13.29 14.64 -4.37
N ASN A 74 13.17 13.77 -3.36
CA ASN A 74 12.39 14.01 -2.14
C ASN A 74 10.90 14.30 -2.38
N GLY A 75 10.32 13.65 -3.39
CA GLY A 75 8.91 13.71 -3.71
C GLY A 75 8.54 14.88 -4.62
N SER A 76 9.51 15.57 -5.21
CA SER A 76 9.26 16.67 -6.16
C SER A 76 8.77 16.14 -7.51
N SER A 77 9.28 15.00 -7.95
CA SER A 77 8.80 14.26 -9.12
C SER A 77 8.77 12.75 -8.84
N TRP A 78 7.98 12.03 -9.64
CA TRP A 78 7.73 10.60 -9.46
C TRP A 78 7.73 9.87 -10.80
N ASP A 79 8.51 8.79 -10.87
CA ASP A 79 8.56 7.87 -11.99
C ASP A 79 7.81 6.59 -11.66
N PHE A 80 7.16 6.01 -12.66
CA PHE A 80 6.62 4.65 -12.54
C PHE A 80 7.76 3.69 -12.21
N LEU A 81 7.52 2.81 -11.23
CA LEU A 81 8.50 1.84 -10.76
C LEU A 81 8.12 0.42 -11.20
N SER A 82 6.99 -0.07 -10.72
CA SER A 82 6.57 -1.46 -10.92
C SER A 82 5.08 -1.66 -10.63
N ILE A 83 4.59 -2.88 -10.88
CA ILE A 83 3.26 -3.34 -10.46
C ILE A 83 3.47 -4.44 -9.41
N PRO A 84 3.54 -4.10 -8.11
CA PRO A 84 3.75 -5.09 -7.05
C PRO A 84 2.68 -6.19 -7.01
N VAL A 85 1.44 -5.83 -7.34
CA VAL A 85 0.27 -6.72 -7.29
C VAL A 85 -0.63 -6.44 -8.48
N ALA A 86 -0.69 -7.35 -9.43
CA ALA A 86 -1.45 -7.18 -10.68
C ALA A 86 -2.98 -7.36 -10.53
N ASP A 87 -3.42 -8.07 -9.48
CA ASP A 87 -4.83 -8.29 -9.18
C ASP A 87 -5.08 -8.30 -7.66
N THR A 88 -6.06 -7.52 -7.23
CA THR A 88 -6.48 -7.42 -5.82
C THR A 88 -7.93 -7.85 -5.58
N GLY A 89 -8.53 -8.57 -6.54
CA GLY A 89 -9.96 -8.84 -6.54
C GLY A 89 -10.72 -7.52 -6.60
N GLU A 90 -11.65 -7.26 -5.69
CA GLU A 90 -12.42 -6.00 -5.69
C GLU A 90 -11.72 -4.80 -5.01
N GLY A 91 -10.42 -4.92 -4.70
CA GLY A 91 -9.55 -3.79 -4.34
C GLY A 91 -8.71 -3.99 -3.09
N ASN A 92 -8.01 -2.92 -2.71
CA ASN A 92 -7.05 -2.87 -1.59
C ASN A 92 -7.20 -1.52 -0.82
N PRO A 93 -6.42 -1.26 0.23
CA PRO A 93 -5.28 -0.36 0.02
C PRO A 93 -3.92 -0.99 0.36
N PRO A 94 -2.80 -0.48 -0.21
CA PRO A 94 -1.45 -0.89 0.17
C PRO A 94 -0.99 -0.27 1.49
N CYS A 95 -0.09 -0.97 2.19
CA CYS A 95 0.72 -0.44 3.29
C CYS A 95 2.17 -0.88 3.11
N LEU A 96 3.08 0.08 2.96
CA LEU A 96 4.52 -0.13 2.87
C LEU A 96 5.19 0.12 4.23
N ILE A 97 6.19 -0.71 4.56
CA ILE A 97 7.22 -0.41 5.56
C ILE A 97 8.61 -0.73 5.00
N HIS A 98 9.61 0.02 5.44
CA HIS A 98 11.03 -0.26 5.16
C HIS A 98 11.58 -1.08 6.33
N LEU A 99 12.04 -2.29 6.05
CA LEU A 99 12.56 -3.21 7.05
C LEU A 99 14.00 -2.84 7.43
N GLN A 100 14.43 -3.26 8.61
CA GLN A 100 15.77 -3.02 9.16
C GLN A 100 16.90 -3.60 8.30
N ASP A 101 16.61 -4.63 7.49
CA ASP A 101 17.56 -5.27 6.57
C ASP A 101 17.57 -4.65 5.16
N GLY A 102 16.84 -3.55 4.95
CA GLY A 102 16.77 -2.83 3.68
C GLY A 102 15.67 -3.32 2.72
N ARG A 103 14.95 -4.40 3.04
CA ARG A 103 13.82 -4.85 2.22
C ARG A 103 12.62 -3.90 2.38
N ILE A 104 11.76 -3.88 1.37
CA ILE A 104 10.44 -3.25 1.46
C ILE A 104 9.41 -4.35 1.70
N CYS A 105 8.57 -4.18 2.71
CA CYS A 105 7.39 -5.01 2.91
C CYS A 105 6.14 -4.26 2.46
N LEU A 106 5.38 -4.87 1.55
CA LEU A 106 4.04 -4.46 1.16
C LEU A 106 3.02 -5.40 1.79
N THR A 107 2.07 -4.85 2.52
CA THR A 107 0.88 -5.57 3.00
C THR A 107 -0.38 -4.97 2.39
N TYR A 108 -1.38 -5.79 2.10
CA TYR A 108 -2.63 -5.34 1.48
C TYR A 108 -3.77 -6.33 1.75
N GLY A 109 -5.01 -5.83 1.62
CA GLY A 109 -6.17 -6.70 1.50
C GLY A 109 -6.34 -7.18 0.07
N TYR A 110 -6.50 -8.49 -0.12
CA TYR A 110 -7.03 -9.09 -1.34
C TYR A 110 -8.53 -9.29 -1.17
N ARG A 111 -9.32 -8.60 -2.00
CA ARG A 111 -10.79 -8.56 -1.89
C ARG A 111 -11.49 -9.37 -2.99
N GLY A 112 -10.87 -10.44 -3.46
CA GLY A 112 -11.55 -11.50 -4.23
C GLY A 112 -12.04 -12.56 -3.26
N VAL A 113 -13.19 -13.19 -3.50
CA VAL A 113 -13.76 -14.17 -2.55
C VAL A 113 -13.17 -15.57 -2.81
N PRO A 114 -12.61 -16.25 -1.80
CA PRO A 114 -12.48 -15.83 -0.40
C PRO A 114 -11.40 -14.75 -0.20
N SER A 115 -11.75 -13.70 0.57
CA SER A 115 -10.86 -12.56 0.80
C SER A 115 -9.73 -12.92 1.75
N ALA A 116 -8.63 -12.18 1.65
CA ALA A 116 -7.41 -12.44 2.41
C ALA A 116 -6.65 -11.15 2.75
N ILE A 117 -5.77 -11.25 3.72
CA ILE A 117 -4.69 -10.31 4.01
C ILE A 117 -3.39 -10.93 3.53
N ARG A 118 -2.66 -10.19 2.71
CA ARG A 118 -1.49 -10.70 2.01
C ARG A 118 -0.32 -9.74 2.11
N ALA A 119 0.88 -10.27 1.92
CA ALA A 119 2.12 -9.52 1.87
C ALA A 119 3.00 -9.93 0.69
N ARG A 120 3.91 -9.03 0.32
CA ARG A 120 5.03 -9.29 -0.59
C ARG A 120 6.26 -8.54 -0.10
N LEU A 121 7.43 -9.08 -0.39
CA LEU A 121 8.71 -8.49 -0.06
C LEU A 121 9.47 -8.11 -1.32
N SER A 122 10.23 -7.02 -1.26
CA SER A 122 11.15 -6.59 -2.31
C SER A 122 12.53 -6.32 -1.69
N SER A 123 13.58 -6.87 -2.31
CA SER A 123 14.97 -6.71 -1.88
C SER A 123 15.78 -5.75 -2.76
N ASP A 124 15.18 -5.18 -3.80
CA ASP A 124 15.83 -4.33 -4.81
C ASP A 124 15.24 -2.92 -4.88
N GLY A 125 14.62 -2.47 -3.78
CA GLY A 125 14.05 -1.13 -3.68
C GLY A 125 12.75 -0.96 -4.47
N GLY A 126 11.97 -2.03 -4.62
CA GLY A 126 10.63 -2.06 -5.21
C GLY A 126 10.59 -2.32 -6.71
N GLU A 127 11.72 -2.66 -7.34
CA GLU A 127 11.79 -2.96 -8.78
C GLU A 127 11.13 -4.33 -9.05
N THR A 128 11.43 -5.34 -8.23
CA THR A 128 10.81 -6.67 -8.26
C THR A 128 10.25 -7.08 -6.90
N TRP A 129 9.30 -8.01 -6.91
CA TRP A 129 8.58 -8.48 -5.73
C TRP A 129 8.55 -10.00 -5.69
N GLY A 130 8.81 -10.56 -4.51
CA GLY A 130 8.77 -11.99 -4.26
C GLY A 130 7.37 -12.60 -4.35
N SER A 131 7.29 -13.89 -4.00
CA SER A 131 6.03 -14.62 -3.89
C SER A 131 5.09 -13.95 -2.89
N GLU A 132 3.80 -14.15 -3.12
CA GLU A 132 2.77 -13.68 -2.20
C GLU A 132 2.76 -14.50 -0.92
N ILE A 133 2.59 -13.82 0.21
CA ILE A 133 2.55 -14.39 1.55
C ILE A 133 1.13 -14.19 2.08
N THR A 134 0.46 -15.25 2.53
CA THR A 134 -0.89 -15.14 3.10
C THR A 134 -0.80 -15.00 4.61
N LEU A 135 -1.26 -13.87 5.15
CA LEU A 135 -1.25 -13.59 6.59
C LEU A 135 -2.57 -14.01 7.25
N ARG A 136 -3.67 -13.90 6.51
CA ARG A 136 -5.01 -14.28 6.93
C ARG A 136 -5.88 -14.53 5.70
N ASP A 137 -6.76 -15.52 5.75
CA ASP A 137 -7.60 -15.89 4.62
C ASP A 137 -9.01 -16.34 5.07
N HIS A 138 -9.78 -16.82 4.10
CA HIS A 138 -11.12 -17.38 4.30
C HIS A 138 -12.16 -16.38 4.81
N ALA A 139 -11.98 -15.08 4.57
CA ALA A 139 -13.08 -14.13 4.74
C ALA A 139 -14.15 -14.39 3.67
N PRO A 140 -15.43 -14.53 4.06
CA PRO A 140 -16.49 -14.89 3.12
C PRO A 140 -16.92 -13.75 2.19
N GLU A 141 -16.45 -12.52 2.42
CA GLU A 141 -16.83 -11.31 1.68
C GLU A 141 -15.66 -10.33 1.57
N LYS A 142 -15.78 -9.36 0.65
CA LYS A 142 -14.74 -8.36 0.31
C LYS A 142 -14.42 -7.32 1.38
N ASP A 143 -15.22 -7.23 2.44
CA ASP A 143 -15.11 -6.18 3.45
C ASP A 143 -14.03 -6.50 4.49
N VAL A 144 -12.78 -6.48 4.05
CA VAL A 144 -11.57 -6.73 4.86
C VAL A 144 -10.43 -5.79 4.44
N GLY A 145 -9.34 -5.75 5.19
CA GLY A 145 -8.08 -5.13 4.76
C GLY A 145 -7.70 -3.91 5.58
N TYR A 146 -7.28 -2.85 4.88
CA TYR A 146 -6.73 -1.63 5.48
C TYR A 146 -5.58 -1.94 6.46
N THR A 147 -4.58 -2.66 5.96
CA THR A 147 -3.45 -3.10 6.77
C THR A 147 -2.63 -1.92 7.28
N ARG A 148 -2.05 -2.08 8.46
CA ARG A 148 -1.00 -1.24 9.02
C ARG A 148 0.06 -2.14 9.64
N SER A 149 1.31 -1.94 9.23
CA SER A 149 2.42 -2.80 9.64
C SER A 149 3.49 -2.02 10.39
N VAL A 150 4.16 -2.69 11.31
CA VAL A 150 5.37 -2.22 11.99
C VAL A 150 6.30 -3.40 12.23
N GLN A 151 7.61 -3.18 12.07
CA GLN A 151 8.61 -4.17 12.42
C GLN A 151 9.01 -4.01 13.90
N ARG A 152 9.00 -5.13 14.64
CA ARG A 152 9.45 -5.22 16.02
C ARG A 152 10.97 -5.31 16.11
N LEU A 153 11.49 -5.15 17.32
CA LEU A 153 12.94 -5.27 17.60
C LEU A 153 13.48 -6.69 17.38
N ASP A 154 12.64 -7.72 17.42
CA ASP A 154 13.00 -9.11 17.13
C ASP A 154 12.91 -9.46 15.63
N GLY A 155 12.79 -8.46 14.75
CA GLY A 155 12.73 -8.62 13.30
C GLY A 155 11.35 -8.99 12.74
N LYS A 156 10.43 -9.48 13.59
CA LYS A 156 9.07 -9.86 13.18
C LYS A 156 8.22 -8.64 12.85
N ILE A 157 7.22 -8.84 12.00
CA ILE A 157 6.28 -7.80 11.59
C ILE A 157 4.94 -8.04 12.28
N VAL A 158 4.39 -6.98 12.87
CA VAL A 158 2.98 -6.94 13.31
C VAL A 158 2.19 -6.24 12.22
N THR A 159 1.23 -6.94 11.62
CA THR A 159 0.32 -6.39 10.62
C THR A 159 -1.10 -6.40 11.19
N VAL A 160 -1.61 -5.21 11.49
CA VAL A 160 -2.99 -4.98 11.98
C VAL A 160 -3.91 -4.72 10.79
N TYR A 161 -5.12 -5.24 10.82
CA TYR A 161 -6.14 -5.08 9.77
C TYR A 161 -7.55 -5.27 10.34
N PHE A 162 -8.58 -4.93 9.58
CA PHE A 162 -9.95 -5.35 9.92
C PHE A 162 -10.36 -6.58 9.10
N PHE A 163 -11.16 -7.44 9.71
CA PHE A 163 -11.57 -8.73 9.15
C PHE A 163 -12.96 -9.16 9.63
N HIS A 164 -13.48 -10.27 9.08
CA HIS A 164 -14.70 -10.95 9.54
C HIS A 164 -14.68 -12.43 9.12
N ASN A 165 -15.40 -13.28 9.86
CA ASN A 165 -15.48 -14.72 9.58
C ASN A 165 -16.87 -15.17 9.07
N SER A 166 -17.84 -14.26 9.00
CA SER A 166 -19.21 -14.59 8.59
C SER A 166 -19.88 -13.42 7.88
N ARG A 167 -20.82 -13.72 6.98
CA ARG A 167 -21.51 -12.71 6.16
C ARG A 167 -22.40 -11.77 6.99
N ILE A 168 -22.97 -12.29 8.07
CA ILE A 168 -23.93 -11.60 8.95
C ILE A 168 -23.30 -11.07 10.25
N GLY A 169 -21.99 -11.25 10.43
CA GLY A 169 -21.27 -10.88 11.64
C GLY A 169 -20.64 -9.49 11.58
N GLU A 170 -20.19 -9.05 12.75
CA GLU A 170 -19.42 -7.83 12.92
C GLU A 170 -18.04 -7.92 12.26
N ARG A 171 -17.50 -6.76 11.90
CA ARG A 171 -16.11 -6.61 11.51
C ARG A 171 -15.30 -6.32 12.76
N TYR A 172 -14.16 -6.96 12.89
CA TYR A 172 -13.27 -6.79 14.04
C TYR A 172 -11.87 -6.40 13.57
N ILE A 173 -11.07 -5.87 14.50
CA ILE A 173 -9.65 -5.64 14.29
C ILE A 173 -8.90 -6.88 14.74
N GLU A 174 -7.96 -7.33 13.90
CA GLU A 174 -7.07 -8.45 14.16
C GLU A 174 -5.64 -8.05 13.80
N ALA A 175 -4.65 -8.80 14.32
CA ALA A 175 -3.26 -8.65 13.93
C ALA A 175 -2.61 -10.01 13.68
N ALA A 176 -1.81 -10.09 12.62
CA ALA A 176 -0.88 -11.19 12.39
C ALA A 176 0.53 -10.77 12.85
N ILE A 177 1.20 -11.63 13.61
CA ILE A 177 2.62 -11.49 13.95
C ILE A 177 3.38 -12.54 13.15
N TRP A 178 4.23 -12.12 12.22
CA TRP A 178 4.86 -13.02 11.25
C TRP A 178 6.33 -12.67 11.03
N ASP A 179 7.08 -13.64 10.52
CA ASP A 179 8.51 -13.52 10.28
C ASP A 179 8.79 -13.35 8.78
N PRO A 180 9.37 -12.21 8.33
CA PRO A 180 9.66 -12.01 6.91
C PRO A 180 10.77 -12.92 6.36
N ASP A 181 11.51 -13.63 7.20
CA ASP A 181 12.52 -14.62 6.79
C ASP A 181 11.97 -16.05 6.77
N GLN A 182 10.79 -16.26 7.36
CA GLN A 182 10.05 -17.53 7.33
C GLN A 182 8.59 -17.25 6.96
N PRO A 183 8.37 -16.81 5.70
CA PRO A 183 7.07 -16.35 5.23
C PRO A 183 6.04 -17.48 5.07
#